data_AF-A0A9R0XDS4-F1
#
_entry.id   AF-A0A9R0XDS4-F1
#
_cell.length_a   1.000
_cell.length_b   1.000
_cell.length_c   1.000
_cell.angle_alpha   90.00
_cell.angle_beta   90.00
_cell.angle_gamma   90.00
#
_symmetry.space_group_name_H-M   'P 1'
#
loop_
_entity.id
_entity.type
_entity.pdbx_description
1 polymer ?
#
loop_
_entity_poly.entity_id
_entity_poly.type
_entity_poly.pdbx_seq_one_letter_code
_entity_poly.pdbx_strand_id
1 'polypeptide(L)'
;MLQARWSEMFPCVVARASTMEIISSGMGGTRSGSIQLMRAELQVLSPLVPIREVTFLRFCKQHADGLWAIVDVSVDGVLRPDSGTGAGPAGYMGCRLLPSGCIVEDMQNGYAKVTWVVHAEYDEAAVHELYRPLLRSGQALGARRWLASLQRQCEYHAILCSNPHPNHGDRHEAISPAGRRCMLRLAQRMADNFCAGVCATAAQKWRRLDEWRVEGAGGRDPAGGEDKVRMMARQSVGAPGEPPGVVLSATTSVRLPGTLPQRVFDYLRDEQRRGEWDILANGEAMQEMDHIAKGQHHGNAVSLLRPNVSTN
;
A
#
# COMPACT_ATOMS: atom_id res chain seq x y z
N MET A 1 -8.06 11.65 10.57
CA MET A 1 -8.61 10.43 9.95
C MET A 1 -8.76 9.36 11.03
N LEU A 2 -9.85 8.58 11.03
CA LEU A 2 -10.02 7.41 11.92
C LEU A 2 -8.98 6.32 11.56
N GLN A 3 -8.59 5.50 12.54
CA GLN A 3 -7.53 4.48 12.48
C GLN A 3 -7.58 3.58 11.23
N ALA A 4 -8.72 2.95 10.95
CA ALA A 4 -8.91 2.08 9.78
C ALA A 4 -8.73 2.82 8.45
N ARG A 5 -9.12 4.10 8.42
CA ARG A 5 -9.05 4.91 7.20
C ARG A 5 -7.62 5.20 6.78
N TRP A 6 -6.61 5.14 7.65
CA TRP A 6 -5.26 5.51 7.22
C TRP A 6 -4.58 4.41 6.40
N SER A 7 -4.65 3.14 6.82
CA SER A 7 -4.17 2.02 5.98
C SER A 7 -5.02 1.84 4.72
N GLU A 8 -6.35 2.04 4.82
CA GLU A 8 -7.26 2.01 3.66
C GLU A 8 -6.97 3.12 2.64
N MET A 9 -6.59 4.31 3.11
CA MET A 9 -6.27 5.43 2.22
C MET A 9 -4.90 5.30 1.56
N PHE A 10 -3.99 4.49 2.13
CA PHE A 10 -2.60 4.36 1.70
C PHE A 10 -2.11 2.90 1.68
N PRO A 11 -2.81 1.97 1.01
CA PRO A 11 -2.52 0.53 1.11
C PRO A 11 -1.10 0.15 0.66
N CYS A 12 -0.52 0.91 -0.29
CA CYS A 12 0.83 0.66 -0.79
C CYS A 12 1.94 1.41 -0.03
N VAL A 13 1.62 2.06 1.10
CA VAL A 13 2.57 2.86 1.91
C VAL A 13 2.43 2.52 3.39
N VAL A 14 1.21 2.33 3.89
CA VAL A 14 0.89 2.00 5.29
C VAL A 14 0.37 0.56 5.34
N ALA A 15 1.20 -0.36 5.81
CA ALA A 15 0.83 -1.75 6.01
C ALA A 15 -0.18 -1.90 7.17
N ARG A 16 0.07 -1.16 8.25
CA ARG A 16 -0.75 -1.19 9.47
C ARG A 16 -0.66 0.16 10.19
N ALA A 17 -1.75 0.54 10.85
CA ALA A 17 -1.76 1.68 11.75
C ALA A 17 -2.67 1.43 12.96
N SER A 18 -2.24 1.87 14.13
CA SER A 18 -3.04 1.82 15.35
C SER A 18 -2.89 3.08 16.20
N THR A 19 -4.00 3.51 16.81
CA THR A 19 -3.96 4.49 17.89
C THR A 19 -3.63 3.74 19.17
N MET A 20 -2.49 4.06 19.77
CA MET A 20 -2.05 3.48 21.04
C MET A 20 -2.72 4.20 22.22
N GLU A 21 -2.81 5.52 22.13
CA GLU A 21 -3.39 6.36 23.18
C GLU A 21 -4.01 7.63 22.58
N ILE A 22 -5.10 8.10 23.20
CA ILE A 22 -5.69 9.42 22.90
C ILE A 22 -5.32 10.35 24.05
N ILE A 23 -4.32 11.20 23.83
CA ILE A 23 -3.83 12.16 24.83
C ILE A 23 -4.77 13.36 24.92
N SER A 24 -5.32 13.79 23.78
CA SER A 24 -6.35 14.83 23.70
C SER A 24 -7.34 14.50 22.60
N SER A 25 -8.64 14.54 22.90
CA SER A 25 -9.71 14.26 21.94
C SER A 25 -10.03 15.43 21.01
N GLY A 26 -9.56 16.64 21.35
CA GLY A 26 -9.86 17.89 20.63
C GLY A 26 -10.91 18.76 21.33
N MET A 27 -11.23 19.91 20.72
CA MET A 27 -12.14 20.91 21.27
C MET A 27 -13.50 20.93 20.56
N GLY A 28 -14.57 21.12 21.33
CA GLY A 28 -15.90 21.43 20.80
C GLY A 28 -16.49 20.37 19.88
N GLY A 29 -16.16 19.08 20.10
CA GLY A 29 -16.59 17.97 19.24
C GLY A 29 -15.82 17.86 17.92
N THR A 30 -14.90 18.78 17.64
CA THR A 30 -13.99 18.72 16.48
C THR A 30 -12.68 18.01 16.84
N ARG A 31 -11.88 17.66 15.82
CA ARG A 31 -10.52 17.16 16.02
C ARG A 31 -9.49 18.27 16.22
N SER A 32 -9.90 19.55 16.28
CA SER A 32 -8.97 20.65 16.48
C SER A 32 -8.39 20.59 17.88
N GLY A 33 -7.05 20.56 17.98
CA GLY A 33 -6.35 20.35 19.24
C GLY A 33 -6.20 18.88 19.66
N SER A 34 -6.63 17.91 18.85
CA SER A 34 -6.51 16.49 19.20
C SER A 34 -5.05 16.02 19.09
N ILE A 35 -4.61 15.22 20.05
CA ILE A 35 -3.29 14.58 20.09
C ILE A 35 -3.49 13.09 20.29
N GLN A 36 -2.91 12.28 19.41
CA GLN A 36 -2.97 10.82 19.47
C GLN A 36 -1.56 10.24 19.40
N LEU A 37 -1.25 9.27 20.26
CA LEU A 37 -0.08 8.42 20.10
C LEU A 37 -0.43 7.33 19.08
N MET A 38 0.30 7.29 17.99
CA MET A 38 0.07 6.39 16.86
C MET A 38 1.27 5.46 16.70
N ARG A 39 1.00 4.23 16.26
CA ARG A 39 2.00 3.28 15.78
C ARG A 39 1.67 2.90 14.34
N ALA A 40 2.66 2.85 13.47
CA ALA A 40 2.45 2.50 12.06
C ALA A 40 3.60 1.65 11.50
N GLU A 41 3.24 0.81 10.55
CA GLU A 41 4.17 0.03 9.73
C GLU A 41 4.18 0.62 8.32
N LEU A 42 5.29 1.24 7.93
CA LEU A 42 5.51 1.81 6.61
C LEU A 42 6.17 0.78 5.69
N GLN A 43 5.67 0.67 4.46
CA GLN A 43 6.10 -0.34 3.50
C GLN A 43 6.43 0.25 2.13
N VAL A 44 7.34 -0.43 1.44
CA VAL A 44 7.59 -0.31 0.00
C VAL A 44 7.35 -1.70 -0.58
N LEU A 45 6.61 -1.79 -1.69
CA LEU A 45 6.23 -3.07 -2.30
C LEU A 45 7.42 -3.79 -2.93
N SER A 46 8.30 -4.35 -2.10
CA SER A 46 9.45 -5.14 -2.48
C SER A 46 9.94 -5.98 -1.31
N PRO A 47 10.35 -7.24 -1.55
CA PRO A 47 11.02 -8.05 -0.54
C PRO A 47 12.43 -7.57 -0.17
N LEU A 48 12.99 -6.61 -0.90
CA LEU A 48 14.32 -6.06 -0.64
C LEU A 48 14.28 -4.77 0.20
N VAL A 49 13.08 -4.30 0.54
CA VAL A 49 12.88 -3.16 1.45
C VAL A 49 12.15 -3.65 2.71
N PRO A 50 12.80 -3.60 3.87
CA PRO A 50 12.16 -3.99 5.12
C PRO A 50 11.07 -3.00 5.54
N ILE A 51 10.05 -3.53 6.23
CA ILE A 51 8.99 -2.74 6.85
C ILE A 51 9.61 -1.89 7.96
N ARG A 52 9.22 -0.63 8.02
CA ARG A 52 9.66 0.31 9.06
C ARG A 52 8.55 0.55 10.04
N GLU A 53 8.83 0.34 11.31
CA GLU A 53 7.89 0.65 12.36
C GLU A 53 8.19 2.04 12.92
N VAL A 54 7.15 2.88 13.04
CA VAL A 54 7.26 4.23 13.59
C VAL A 54 6.20 4.43 14.66
N THR A 55 6.61 5.02 15.79
CA THR A 55 5.70 5.47 16.84
C THR A 55 5.79 6.99 16.95
N PHE A 56 4.66 7.68 16.79
CA PHE A 56 4.64 9.13 16.64
C PHE A 56 3.38 9.74 17.26
N LEU A 57 3.47 11.01 17.64
CA LEU A 57 2.32 11.83 18.00
C LEU A 57 1.71 12.43 16.73
N ARG A 58 0.40 12.26 16.57
CA ARG A 58 -0.40 12.94 15.57
C ARG A 58 -1.18 14.07 16.22
N PHE A 59 -0.87 15.29 15.83
CA PHE A 59 -1.60 16.50 16.20
C PHE A 59 -2.49 16.95 15.04
N CYS A 60 -3.72 17.34 15.33
CA CYS A 60 -4.64 17.93 14.36
C CYS A 60 -5.05 19.32 14.82
N LYS A 61 -5.01 20.31 13.92
CA LYS A 61 -5.43 21.68 14.19
C LYS A 61 -6.25 22.22 13.03
N GLN A 62 -7.42 22.74 13.34
CA GLN A 62 -8.13 23.63 12.42
C GLN A 62 -7.54 25.02 12.56
N HIS A 63 -6.90 25.52 11.51
CA HIS A 63 -6.29 26.85 11.50
C HIS A 63 -7.29 27.93 11.10
N ALA A 64 -8.21 27.61 10.20
CA ALA A 64 -9.33 28.45 9.78
C ALA A 64 -10.49 27.54 9.32
N ASP A 65 -11.64 28.12 8.99
CA ASP A 65 -12.71 27.36 8.37
C ASP A 65 -12.23 26.71 7.06
N GLY A 66 -12.55 25.44 6.84
CA GLY A 66 -12.04 24.66 5.70
C GLY A 66 -10.52 24.34 5.70
N LEU A 67 -9.71 24.86 6.64
CA LEU A 67 -8.25 24.68 6.66
C LEU A 67 -7.75 23.87 7.86
N TRP A 68 -7.21 22.69 7.57
CA TRP A 68 -6.71 21.74 8.57
C TRP A 68 -5.22 21.45 8.40
N ALA A 69 -4.48 21.46 9.50
CA ALA A 69 -3.12 20.94 9.58
C ALA A 69 -3.11 19.65 10.40
N ILE A 70 -2.45 18.63 9.87
CA ILE A 70 -2.13 17.39 10.57
C ILE A 70 -0.61 17.28 10.61
N VAL A 71 -0.07 17.11 11.82
CA VAL A 71 1.37 17.01 12.05
C VAL A 71 1.68 15.73 12.79
N ASP A 72 2.65 14.98 12.28
CA ASP A 72 3.16 13.73 12.81
C ASP A 72 4.64 13.92 13.22
N VAL A 73 4.97 13.57 14.47
CA VAL A 73 6.34 13.65 15.02
C VAL A 73 6.64 12.41 15.85
N SER A 74 7.74 11.72 15.56
CA SER A 74 8.21 10.56 16.32
C SER A 74 8.48 10.91 17.78
N VAL A 75 8.20 9.95 18.67
CA VAL A 75 8.45 10.06 20.13
C VAL A 75 9.73 9.36 20.56
N ASP A 76 10.53 8.87 19.62
CA ASP A 76 11.70 8.03 19.87
C ASP A 76 12.77 8.72 20.73
N GLY A 77 12.87 10.06 20.68
CA GLY A 77 13.77 10.85 21.55
C GLY A 77 13.22 11.16 22.95
N VAL A 78 11.93 10.93 23.20
CA VAL A 78 11.24 11.22 24.48
C VAL A 78 11.05 9.94 25.30
N LEU A 79 10.82 8.81 24.63
CA LEU A 79 10.57 7.51 25.29
C LEU A 79 11.86 6.73 25.62
N ARG A 80 13.02 7.13 25.09
CA ARG A 80 14.31 6.46 25.33
C ARG A 80 15.48 7.46 25.46
N PRO A 81 15.66 8.10 26.64
CA PRO A 81 16.80 8.98 26.89
C PRO A 81 18.16 8.25 26.92
N ASP A 82 18.18 6.95 27.22
CA ASP A 82 19.40 6.25 27.65
C ASP A 82 20.02 5.25 26.66
N SER A 83 19.58 5.17 25.40
CA SER A 83 20.29 4.36 24.40
C SER A 83 21.47 5.12 23.78
N GLY A 84 22.40 5.54 24.64
CA GLY A 84 23.67 6.18 24.29
C GLY A 84 24.74 5.22 23.75
N THR A 85 24.39 4.01 23.33
CA THR A 85 25.31 3.05 22.72
C THR A 85 24.56 2.24 21.66
N GLY A 86 25.11 2.18 20.44
CA GLY A 86 24.50 1.61 19.23
C GLY A 86 24.19 0.12 19.25
N ALA A 87 23.32 -0.35 20.15
CA ALA A 87 22.78 -1.70 20.15
C ALA A 87 21.39 -1.73 20.79
N GLY A 88 20.37 -1.29 20.03
CA GLY A 88 19.03 -1.85 20.23
C GLY A 88 19.04 -3.33 19.83
N PRO A 89 18.11 -4.18 20.34
CA PRO A 89 18.10 -5.60 20.00
C PRO A 89 18.16 -5.76 18.47
N ALA A 90 19.07 -6.63 18.00
CA ALA A 90 19.33 -6.85 16.59
C ALA A 90 18.02 -6.92 15.79
N GLY A 91 17.69 -5.85 15.05
CA GLY A 91 16.43 -5.74 14.31
C GLY A 91 15.69 -4.40 14.43
N TYR A 92 16.10 -3.48 15.31
CA TYR A 92 15.53 -2.12 15.28
C TYR A 92 16.13 -1.31 14.11
N MET A 93 15.42 -1.31 12.99
CA MET A 93 15.71 -0.39 11.90
C MET A 93 15.19 0.99 12.29
N GLY A 94 16.08 1.83 12.82
CA GLY A 94 15.71 3.17 13.27
C GLY A 94 15.02 3.91 12.14
N CYS A 95 13.74 4.19 12.30
CA CYS A 95 12.99 5.10 11.44
C CYS A 95 12.26 6.07 12.35
N ARG A 96 12.47 7.36 12.13
CA ARG A 96 11.78 8.41 12.88
C ARG A 96 11.21 9.45 11.94
N LEU A 97 10.00 9.89 12.26
CA LEU A 97 9.37 11.03 11.62
C LEU A 97 9.82 12.29 12.37
N LEU A 98 10.56 13.15 11.69
CA LEU A 98 10.67 14.56 12.08
C LEU A 98 9.36 15.27 11.70
N PRO A 99 9.12 16.54 12.09
CA PRO A 99 7.87 17.23 11.79
C PRO A 99 7.41 17.06 10.33
N SER A 100 6.40 16.21 10.17
CA SER A 100 5.84 15.73 8.91
C SER A 100 4.32 15.86 8.95
N GLY A 101 3.65 15.70 7.82
CA GLY A 101 2.19 15.66 7.77
C GLY A 101 1.64 16.41 6.58
N CYS A 102 0.44 16.97 6.73
CA CYS A 102 -0.21 17.65 5.63
C CYS A 102 -1.10 18.80 6.07
N ILE A 103 -1.30 19.72 5.13
CA ILE A 103 -2.29 20.79 5.19
C ILE A 103 -3.36 20.45 4.15
N VAL A 104 -4.62 20.48 4.57
CA VAL A 104 -5.78 20.23 3.72
C VAL A 104 -6.66 21.48 3.76
N GLU A 105 -6.91 22.05 2.60
CA GLU A 105 -7.71 23.25 2.40
C GLU A 105 -8.91 22.90 1.51
N ASP A 106 -10.13 23.10 2.01
CA ASP A 106 -11.36 22.98 1.24
C ASP A 106 -11.47 24.16 0.25
N MET A 107 -11.60 23.82 -1.04
CA MET A 107 -11.69 24.80 -2.12
C MET A 107 -13.13 25.20 -2.45
N GLN A 108 -14.13 24.69 -1.70
CA GLN A 108 -15.56 24.99 -1.86
C GLN A 108 -16.16 24.63 -3.23
N ASN A 109 -15.45 23.81 -4.00
CA ASN A 109 -15.85 23.36 -5.35
C ASN A 109 -15.90 21.83 -5.45
N GLY A 110 -15.93 21.13 -4.30
CA GLY A 110 -15.85 19.67 -4.21
C GLY A 110 -14.44 19.10 -4.25
N TYR A 111 -13.40 19.95 -4.38
CA TYR A 111 -12.00 19.55 -4.32
C TYR A 111 -11.31 20.09 -3.07
N ALA A 112 -10.18 19.48 -2.72
CA ALA A 112 -9.30 19.95 -1.67
C ALA A 112 -7.90 20.21 -2.23
N LYS A 113 -7.28 21.31 -1.79
CA LYS A 113 -5.85 21.54 -2.00
C LYS A 113 -5.08 20.92 -0.86
N VAL A 114 -4.14 20.03 -1.19
CA VAL A 114 -3.36 19.28 -0.21
C VAL A 114 -1.89 19.60 -0.37
N THR A 115 -1.26 20.09 0.70
CA THR A 115 0.19 20.24 0.79
C THR A 115 0.74 19.19 1.74
N TRP A 116 1.71 18.39 1.30
CA TRP A 116 2.27 17.30 2.09
C TRP A 116 3.75 17.51 2.32
N VAL A 117 4.19 17.35 3.57
CA VAL A 117 5.60 17.43 3.97
C VAL A 117 5.99 16.10 4.60
N VAL A 118 7.08 15.50 4.14
CA VAL A 118 7.67 14.33 4.76
C VAL A 118 9.11 14.66 5.11
N HIS A 119 9.39 14.63 6.40
CA HIS A 119 10.72 14.76 6.96
C HIS A 119 10.96 13.51 7.81
N ALA A 120 11.72 12.56 7.28
CA ALA A 120 11.94 11.28 7.92
C ALA A 120 13.41 10.91 7.84
N GLU A 121 13.90 10.30 8.92
CA GLU A 121 15.19 9.65 8.97
C GLU A 121 14.98 8.15 9.05
N TYR A 122 15.82 7.39 8.36
CA TYR A 122 15.78 5.94 8.38
C TYR A 122 17.17 5.35 8.20
N ASP A 123 17.42 4.23 8.87
CA ASP A 123 18.59 3.41 8.63
C ASP A 123 18.52 2.77 7.23
N GLU A 124 19.53 3.04 6.43
CA GLU A 124 19.67 2.54 5.06
C GLU A 124 20.51 1.26 4.99
N ALA A 125 21.21 0.88 6.07
CA ALA A 125 22.12 -0.26 6.08
C ALA A 125 21.40 -1.57 5.73
N ALA A 126 20.16 -1.74 6.20
CA ALA A 126 19.33 -2.91 5.92
C ALA A 126 18.47 -2.78 4.64
N VAL A 127 18.64 -1.72 3.84
CA VAL A 127 18.02 -1.59 2.51
C VAL A 127 18.98 -2.09 1.44
N HIS A 128 18.50 -2.97 0.57
CA HIS A 128 19.26 -3.45 -0.57
C HIS A 128 19.62 -2.31 -1.54
N GLU A 129 20.84 -2.33 -2.11
CA GLU A 129 21.36 -1.28 -3.00
C GLU A 129 20.40 -0.88 -4.12
N LEU A 130 19.71 -1.86 -4.69
CA LEU A 130 18.70 -1.67 -5.74
C LEU A 130 17.62 -0.62 -5.40
N TYR A 131 17.26 -0.49 -4.13
CA TYR A 131 16.18 0.41 -3.69
C TYR A 131 16.66 1.70 -3.02
N ARG A 132 17.94 1.78 -2.64
CA ARG A 132 18.53 2.99 -2.02
C ARG A 132 18.27 4.27 -2.81
N PRO A 133 18.48 4.31 -4.15
CA PRO A 133 18.16 5.51 -4.94
C PRO A 133 16.68 5.93 -4.88
N LEU A 134 15.75 4.95 -4.84
CA LEU A 134 14.31 5.20 -4.77
C LEU A 134 13.89 5.80 -3.42
N LEU A 135 14.54 5.37 -2.33
CA LEU A 135 14.31 5.94 -1.01
C LEU A 135 14.91 7.35 -0.89
N ARG A 136 16.18 7.52 -1.27
CA ARG A 136 16.89 8.82 -1.22
C ARG A 136 16.22 9.90 -2.06
N SER A 137 15.63 9.55 -3.20
CA SER A 137 14.89 10.50 -4.05
C SER A 137 13.53 10.91 -3.47
N GLY A 138 13.07 10.28 -2.39
CA GLY A 138 11.74 10.48 -1.82
C GLY A 138 10.60 9.86 -2.64
N GLN A 139 10.90 9.09 -3.68
CA GLN A 139 9.87 8.42 -4.50
C GLN A 139 9.24 7.21 -3.80
N ALA A 140 9.94 6.58 -2.86
CA ALA A 140 9.44 5.44 -2.11
C ALA A 140 8.50 5.83 -0.95
N LEU A 141 8.91 6.78 -0.11
CA LEU A 141 8.22 7.13 1.15
C LEU A 141 8.02 8.65 1.33
N GLY A 142 8.44 9.48 0.37
CA GLY A 142 8.33 10.93 0.45
C GLY A 142 6.99 11.49 -0.03
N ALA A 143 6.81 12.81 0.10
CA ALA A 143 5.54 13.51 -0.09
C ALA A 143 4.85 13.21 -1.43
N ARG A 144 5.61 13.11 -2.54
CA ARG A 144 5.05 12.78 -3.87
C ARG A 144 4.32 11.43 -3.87
N ARG A 145 4.85 10.43 -3.17
CA ARG A 145 4.22 9.11 -3.07
C ARG A 145 2.93 9.16 -2.26
N TRP A 146 2.93 9.91 -1.16
CA TRP A 146 1.74 10.11 -0.33
C TRP A 146 0.64 10.82 -1.12
N LEU A 147 0.94 11.96 -1.76
CA LEU A 147 -0.01 12.71 -2.57
C LEU A 147 -0.59 11.87 -3.72
N ALA A 148 0.26 11.18 -4.48
CA ALA A 148 -0.20 10.33 -5.58
C ALA A 148 -1.07 9.16 -5.08
N SER A 149 -0.81 8.62 -3.90
CA SER A 149 -1.64 7.57 -3.30
C SER A 149 -2.97 8.11 -2.80
N LEU A 150 -2.96 9.28 -2.15
CA LEU A 150 -4.18 9.97 -1.71
C LEU A 150 -5.08 10.29 -2.90
N GLN A 151 -4.53 10.89 -3.96
CA GLN A 151 -5.27 11.23 -5.16
C GLN A 151 -5.94 9.99 -5.78
N ARG A 152 -5.17 8.92 -6.04
CA ARG A 152 -5.73 7.68 -6.61
C ARG A 152 -6.85 7.10 -5.77
N GLN A 153 -6.72 7.17 -4.44
CA GLN A 153 -7.71 6.60 -3.54
C GLN A 153 -8.96 7.47 -3.43
N CYS A 154 -8.82 8.80 -3.46
CA CYS A 154 -9.94 9.73 -3.57
C CYS A 154 -10.71 9.53 -4.88
N GLU A 155 -10.02 9.41 -6.01
CA GLU A 155 -10.63 9.11 -7.33
C GLU A 155 -11.38 7.77 -7.28
N TYR A 156 -10.74 6.72 -6.73
CA TYR A 156 -11.35 5.41 -6.57
C TYR A 156 -12.63 5.44 -5.70
N HIS A 157 -12.60 6.15 -4.57
CA HIS A 157 -13.77 6.31 -3.72
C HIS A 157 -14.89 7.12 -4.38
N ALA A 158 -14.56 8.17 -5.13
CA ALA A 158 -15.53 8.97 -5.87
C ALA A 158 -16.29 8.09 -6.88
N ILE A 159 -15.58 7.22 -7.61
CA ILE A 159 -16.19 6.27 -8.55
C ILE A 159 -17.04 5.24 -7.82
N LEU A 160 -16.56 4.67 -6.72
CA LEU A 160 -17.30 3.69 -5.93
C LEU A 160 -18.62 4.25 -5.36
N CYS A 161 -18.62 5.54 -5.01
CA CYS A 161 -19.77 6.26 -4.48
C CYS A 161 -20.68 6.84 -5.57
N SER A 162 -20.19 6.97 -6.81
CA SER A 162 -21.01 7.43 -7.94
C SER A 162 -22.04 6.38 -8.35
N ASN A 163 -23.28 6.81 -8.61
CA ASN A 163 -24.23 6.00 -9.35
C ASN A 163 -24.00 6.28 -10.84
N PRO A 164 -23.74 5.26 -11.67
CA PRO A 164 -23.67 5.49 -13.10
C PRO A 164 -25.02 6.03 -13.59
N HIS A 165 -24.97 7.12 -14.36
CA HIS A 165 -26.16 7.66 -15.03
C HIS A 165 -26.49 6.74 -16.22
N PRO A 166 -27.76 6.34 -16.40
CA PRO A 166 -28.15 5.58 -17.58
C PRO A 166 -28.23 6.55 -18.78
N ASN A 167 -27.19 6.61 -19.60
CA ASN A 167 -27.17 7.22 -20.94
C ASN A 167 -25.99 6.56 -21.68
N HIS A 168 -26.10 5.95 -22.85
CA HIS A 168 -27.08 6.00 -23.92
C HIS A 168 -27.42 4.57 -24.38
N GLY A 169 -28.64 4.38 -24.86
CA GLY A 169 -29.03 3.14 -25.53
C GLY A 169 -28.19 2.90 -26.77
N ASP A 170 -27.19 2.03 -26.67
CA ASP A 170 -26.88 1.04 -27.69
C ASP A 170 -25.89 0.00 -27.13
N ARG A 171 -26.15 -1.28 -27.44
CA ARG A 171 -25.37 -2.49 -27.10
C ARG A 171 -25.25 -2.88 -25.62
N HIS A 172 -25.99 -3.92 -25.23
CA HIS A 172 -25.69 -4.88 -24.15
C HIS A 172 -24.72 -4.36 -23.06
N GLU A 173 -25.23 -3.69 -22.02
CA GLU A 173 -24.42 -3.50 -20.80
C GLU A 173 -24.10 -4.87 -20.21
N ALA A 174 -22.86 -5.31 -20.36
CA ALA A 174 -22.42 -6.63 -19.89
C ALA A 174 -22.51 -6.77 -18.36
N ILE A 175 -22.49 -5.66 -17.61
CA ILE A 175 -22.42 -5.64 -16.15
C ILE A 175 -23.27 -4.52 -15.55
N SER A 176 -24.16 -4.87 -14.62
CA SER A 176 -25.03 -3.90 -13.93
C SER A 176 -24.24 -2.92 -13.04
N PRO A 177 -24.80 -1.76 -12.66
CA PRO A 177 -24.20 -0.84 -11.69
C PRO A 177 -23.79 -1.51 -10.36
N ALA A 178 -24.61 -2.46 -9.88
CA ALA A 178 -24.28 -3.27 -8.71
C ALA A 178 -23.07 -4.18 -8.97
N GLY A 179 -23.02 -4.80 -10.15
CA GLY A 179 -21.87 -5.59 -10.62
C GLY A 179 -20.58 -4.77 -10.67
N ARG A 180 -20.62 -3.55 -11.22
CA ARG A 180 -19.46 -2.63 -11.27
C ARG A 180 -18.94 -2.30 -9.86
N ARG A 181 -19.83 -2.04 -8.89
CA ARG A 181 -19.44 -1.84 -7.48
C ARG A 181 -18.80 -3.09 -6.87
N CYS A 182 -19.34 -4.28 -7.17
CA CYS A 182 -18.74 -5.54 -6.74
C CYS A 182 -17.34 -5.76 -7.35
N MET A 183 -17.16 -5.44 -8.63
CA MET A 183 -15.86 -5.50 -9.32
C MET A 183 -14.84 -4.58 -8.68
N LEU A 184 -15.21 -3.33 -8.41
CA LEU A 184 -14.32 -2.37 -7.72
C LEU A 184 -13.90 -2.94 -6.36
N ARG A 185 -14.85 -3.33 -5.51
CA ARG A 185 -14.55 -3.93 -4.19
C ARG A 185 -13.67 -5.18 -4.30
N LEU A 186 -13.85 -6.01 -5.32
CA LEU A 186 -12.99 -7.16 -5.58
C LEU A 186 -11.57 -6.71 -5.95
N ALA A 187 -11.43 -5.75 -6.87
CA ALA A 187 -10.13 -5.19 -7.25
C ALA A 187 -9.38 -4.58 -6.07
N GLN A 188 -10.08 -3.90 -5.16
CA GLN A 188 -9.49 -3.38 -3.92
C GLN A 188 -8.96 -4.52 -3.04
N ARG A 189 -9.75 -5.57 -2.79
CA ARG A 189 -9.28 -6.74 -2.02
C ARG A 189 -8.08 -7.42 -2.68
N MET A 190 -8.09 -7.55 -4.01
CA MET A 190 -6.95 -8.11 -4.76
C MET A 190 -5.68 -7.27 -4.57
N ALA A 191 -5.80 -5.93 -4.63
CA ALA A 191 -4.68 -5.03 -4.41
C ALA A 191 -4.16 -5.10 -2.96
N ASP A 192 -5.05 -5.16 -1.97
CA ASP A 192 -4.69 -5.30 -0.56
C ASP A 192 -3.97 -6.63 -0.31
N ASN A 193 -4.47 -7.73 -0.88
CA ASN A 193 -3.86 -9.05 -0.80
C ASN A 193 -2.49 -9.09 -1.47
N PHE A 194 -2.34 -8.44 -2.63
CA PHE A 194 -1.06 -8.30 -3.31
C PHE A 194 -0.05 -7.55 -2.42
N CYS A 195 -0.43 -6.40 -1.86
CA CYS A 195 0.44 -5.62 -0.98
C CYS A 195 0.85 -6.42 0.26
N ALA A 196 -0.11 -7.11 0.88
CA ALA A 196 0.11 -7.94 2.06
C ALA A 196 1.04 -9.14 1.78
N GLY A 197 0.90 -9.78 0.62
CA GLY A 197 1.75 -10.90 0.19
C GLY A 197 3.18 -10.45 -0.11
N VAL A 198 3.35 -9.39 -0.92
CA VAL A 198 4.67 -8.88 -1.32
C VAL A 198 5.49 -8.41 -0.11
N CYS A 199 4.86 -7.66 0.79
CA CYS A 199 5.55 -7.10 1.95
C CYS A 199 5.61 -8.05 3.15
N ALA A 200 4.88 -9.18 3.10
CA ALA A 200 4.69 -10.10 4.22
C ALA A 200 4.22 -9.37 5.49
N THR A 201 3.14 -8.59 5.38
CA THR A 201 2.66 -7.73 6.47
C THR A 201 2.30 -8.55 7.72
N ALA A 202 2.70 -8.08 8.90
CA ALA A 202 2.53 -8.83 10.15
C ALA A 202 1.06 -9.15 10.47
N ALA A 203 0.12 -8.34 9.97
CA ALA A 203 -1.31 -8.55 10.12
C ALA A 203 -1.80 -9.92 9.59
N GLN A 204 -1.14 -10.46 8.57
CA GLN A 204 -1.51 -11.72 7.92
C GLN A 204 -0.74 -12.94 8.46
N LYS A 205 0.03 -12.75 9.56
CA LYS A 205 0.79 -13.81 10.25
C LYS A 205 1.64 -14.68 9.31
N TRP A 206 2.24 -14.06 8.30
CA TRP A 206 3.17 -14.73 7.39
C TRP A 206 4.37 -15.30 8.15
N ARG A 207 4.73 -16.54 7.84
CA ARG A 207 5.93 -17.22 8.37
C ARG A 207 6.85 -17.57 7.21
N ARG A 208 8.17 -17.53 7.43
CA ARG A 208 9.10 -17.99 6.38
C ARG A 208 8.88 -19.48 6.16
N LEU A 209 8.96 -19.93 4.91
CA LEU A 209 8.76 -21.35 4.61
C LEU A 209 9.81 -22.23 5.29
N ASP A 210 11.03 -21.71 5.46
CA ASP A 210 12.11 -22.39 6.19
C ASP A 210 11.78 -22.55 7.68
N GLU A 211 11.07 -21.59 8.28
CA GLU A 211 10.58 -21.66 9.66
C GLU A 211 9.37 -22.60 9.78
N TRP A 212 8.51 -22.66 8.76
CA TRP A 212 7.38 -23.60 8.71
C TRP A 212 7.84 -25.06 8.67
N ARG A 213 8.93 -25.35 7.94
CA ARG A 213 9.54 -26.70 7.90
C ARG A 213 10.15 -27.11 9.24
N VAL A 214 10.32 -26.17 10.19
CA VAL A 214 11.06 -26.32 11.44
C VAL A 214 10.14 -26.34 12.67
N GLU A 215 8.98 -26.99 12.60
CA GLU A 215 8.38 -27.62 13.79
C GLU A 215 9.12 -28.92 14.20
N GLY A 216 10.40 -29.09 13.81
CA GLY A 216 11.19 -30.28 14.13
C GLY A 216 12.72 -30.25 13.95
N ALA A 217 13.36 -29.17 13.46
CA ALA A 217 14.83 -29.17 13.30
C ALA A 217 15.44 -27.78 13.44
N GLY A 218 15.98 -27.47 14.62
CA GLY A 218 16.70 -26.23 14.89
C GLY A 218 17.89 -26.03 13.95
N GLY A 219 17.78 -25.05 13.06
CA GLY A 219 18.86 -24.62 12.17
C GLY A 219 18.64 -23.15 11.82
N ARG A 220 19.34 -22.27 12.52
CA ARG A 220 19.39 -20.83 12.24
C ARG A 220 20.44 -20.61 11.16
N ASP A 221 20.03 -20.12 10.00
CA ASP A 221 20.96 -19.54 9.03
C ASP A 221 20.86 -18.00 9.11
N PRO A 222 21.84 -17.33 9.77
CA PRO A 222 21.89 -15.88 9.79
C PRO A 222 22.72 -15.39 8.59
N ALA A 223 22.11 -14.56 7.76
CA ALA A 223 22.72 -13.74 6.69
C ALA A 223 23.17 -14.43 5.38
N GLY A 224 22.92 -13.76 4.26
CA GLY A 224 23.76 -13.84 3.06
C GLY A 224 23.11 -14.42 1.80
N GLY A 225 22.68 -13.54 0.89
CA GLY A 225 22.35 -13.91 -0.49
C GLY A 225 21.45 -12.89 -1.17
N GLU A 226 22.06 -11.91 -1.84
CA GLU A 226 21.42 -11.11 -2.90
C GLU A 226 20.82 -12.09 -3.93
N ASP A 227 19.61 -11.82 -4.45
CA ASP A 227 18.86 -12.67 -5.42
C ASP A 227 18.13 -13.93 -4.92
N LYS A 228 17.77 -14.06 -3.64
CA LYS A 228 16.86 -15.15 -3.21
C LYS A 228 15.39 -14.73 -3.20
N VAL A 229 14.56 -15.49 -3.93
CA VAL A 229 13.09 -15.42 -3.87
C VAL A 229 12.64 -15.59 -2.42
N ARG A 230 11.90 -14.61 -1.88
CA ARG A 230 11.30 -14.71 -0.54
C ARG A 230 10.10 -15.66 -0.60
N MET A 231 10.18 -16.76 0.14
CA MET A 231 9.08 -17.71 0.30
C MET A 231 8.42 -17.57 1.68
N MET A 232 7.12 -17.27 1.67
CA MET A 232 6.30 -17.12 2.87
C MET A 232 5.07 -18.03 2.79
N ALA A 233 4.58 -18.46 3.94
CA ALA A 233 3.34 -19.20 4.07
C ALA A 233 2.46 -18.60 5.17
N ARG A 234 1.15 -18.59 4.96
CA ARG A 234 0.15 -18.26 6.00
C ARG A 234 -1.02 -19.22 5.93
N GLN A 235 -1.75 -19.34 7.03
CA GLN A 235 -3.00 -20.07 7.08
C GLN A 235 -4.15 -19.08 6.88
N SER A 236 -4.97 -19.29 5.85
CA SER A 236 -6.20 -18.54 5.64
C SER A 236 -7.36 -19.31 6.25
N VAL A 237 -8.02 -18.71 7.25
CA VAL A 237 -9.18 -19.27 7.94
C VAL A 237 -10.24 -18.18 7.99
N GLY A 238 -11.31 -18.32 7.20
CA GLY A 238 -12.47 -17.42 7.25
C GLY A 238 -12.25 -16.01 6.70
N ALA A 239 -11.20 -15.77 5.91
CA ALA A 239 -11.02 -14.48 5.24
C ALA A 239 -12.02 -14.33 4.08
N PRO A 240 -12.83 -13.24 4.02
CA PRO A 240 -13.82 -13.05 2.97
C PRO A 240 -13.19 -13.06 1.56
N GLY A 241 -13.62 -14.00 0.72
CA GLY A 241 -13.13 -14.12 -0.67
C GLY A 241 -11.82 -14.89 -0.83
N GLU A 242 -11.30 -15.50 0.23
CA GLU A 242 -10.18 -16.46 0.15
C GLU A 242 -10.64 -17.86 0.58
N PRO A 243 -10.28 -18.92 -0.16
CA PRO A 243 -10.58 -20.28 0.28
C PRO A 243 -9.79 -20.63 1.55
N PRO A 244 -10.37 -21.43 2.46
CA PRO A 244 -9.64 -21.90 3.64
C PRO A 244 -8.48 -22.80 3.20
N GLY A 245 -7.30 -22.61 3.81
CA GLY A 245 -6.13 -23.41 3.49
C GLY A 245 -4.80 -22.70 3.73
N VAL A 246 -3.72 -23.28 3.20
CA VAL A 246 -2.39 -22.66 3.23
C VAL A 246 -2.22 -21.80 1.99
N VAL A 247 -1.88 -20.53 2.19
CA VAL A 247 -1.52 -19.61 1.12
C VAL A 247 0.00 -19.50 1.09
N LEU A 248 0.60 -19.79 -0.06
CA LEU A 248 2.02 -19.62 -0.33
C LEU A 248 2.26 -18.33 -1.11
N SER A 249 3.32 -17.61 -0.76
CA SER A 249 3.78 -16.43 -1.49
C SER A 249 5.26 -16.57 -1.81
N ALA A 250 5.60 -16.47 -3.09
CA ALA A 250 6.96 -16.38 -3.60
C ALA A 250 7.14 -14.99 -4.22
N THR A 251 8.04 -14.18 -3.66
CA THR A 251 8.22 -12.79 -4.10
C THR A 251 9.69 -12.50 -4.34
N THR A 252 10.01 -11.83 -5.45
CA THR A 252 11.36 -11.36 -5.78
C THR A 252 11.33 -9.92 -6.29
N SER A 253 12.50 -9.30 -6.44
CA SER A 253 12.66 -8.00 -7.08
C SER A 253 13.77 -8.09 -8.10
N VAL A 254 13.45 -7.72 -9.33
CA VAL A 254 14.39 -7.77 -10.46
C VAL A 254 14.60 -6.36 -10.98
N ARG A 255 15.87 -5.99 -11.22
CA ARG A 255 16.21 -4.76 -11.93
C ARG A 255 16.26 -5.05 -13.42
N LEU A 256 15.67 -4.17 -14.23
CA LEU A 256 15.73 -4.22 -15.69
C LEU A 256 16.55 -3.03 -16.21
N PRO A 257 17.90 -3.16 -16.33
CA PRO A 257 18.76 -2.07 -16.77
C PRO A 257 18.39 -1.61 -18.18
N GLY A 258 18.35 -0.29 -18.39
CA GLY A 258 18.04 0.29 -19.71
C GLY A 258 16.56 0.27 -20.11
N THR A 259 15.69 -0.38 -19.32
CA THR A 259 14.25 -0.41 -19.57
C THR A 259 13.55 0.71 -18.79
N LEU A 260 12.84 1.58 -19.51
CA LEU A 260 12.04 2.63 -18.89
C LEU A 260 10.85 2.02 -18.11
N PRO A 261 10.54 2.49 -16.88
CA PRO A 261 9.41 1.97 -16.09
C PRO A 261 8.08 1.96 -16.84
N GLN A 262 7.86 2.97 -17.70
CA GLN A 262 6.66 3.07 -18.53
C GLN A 262 6.51 1.88 -19.49
N ARG A 263 7.60 1.38 -20.08
CA ARG A 263 7.57 0.22 -20.98
C ARG A 263 7.14 -1.05 -20.24
N VAL A 264 7.64 -1.23 -19.01
CA VAL A 264 7.24 -2.36 -18.15
C VAL A 264 5.76 -2.24 -17.80
N PHE A 265 5.32 -1.05 -17.42
CA PHE A 265 3.92 -0.79 -17.10
C PHE A 265 2.99 -1.04 -18.29
N ASP A 266 3.35 -0.56 -19.48
CA ASP A 266 2.56 -0.76 -20.70
C ASP A 266 2.54 -2.25 -21.10
N TYR A 267 3.67 -2.97 -21.00
CA TYR A 267 3.74 -4.41 -21.23
C TYR A 267 2.86 -5.23 -20.28
N LEU A 268 2.87 -4.91 -18.97
CA LEU A 268 2.05 -5.62 -17.98
C LEU A 268 0.55 -5.31 -18.11
N ARG A 269 0.17 -4.24 -18.80
CA ARG A 269 -1.23 -3.88 -19.03
C ARG A 269 -1.76 -4.41 -20.36
N ASP A 270 -0.89 -4.65 -21.35
CA ASP A 270 -1.27 -5.12 -22.67
C ASP A 270 -1.96 -6.49 -22.62
N GLU A 271 -3.25 -6.52 -22.94
CA GLU A 271 -4.07 -7.74 -22.91
C GLU A 271 -3.60 -8.77 -23.93
N GLN A 272 -2.99 -8.33 -25.03
CA GLN A 272 -2.47 -9.22 -26.07
C GLN A 272 -1.20 -9.95 -25.63
N ARG A 273 -0.47 -9.38 -24.67
CA ARG A 273 0.77 -9.97 -24.12
C ARG A 273 0.55 -10.67 -22.78
N ARG A 274 -0.70 -10.75 -22.32
CA ARG A 274 -1.03 -11.34 -21.01
C ARG A 274 -0.57 -12.79 -20.86
N GLY A 275 -0.66 -13.57 -21.94
CA GLY A 275 -0.17 -14.94 -22.02
C GLY A 275 1.33 -15.12 -21.79
N GLU A 276 2.15 -14.07 -21.99
CA GLU A 276 3.60 -14.14 -21.80
C GLU A 276 4.02 -14.21 -20.32
N TRP A 277 3.13 -13.83 -19.38
CA TRP A 277 3.49 -13.70 -17.96
C TRP A 277 2.41 -14.14 -16.96
N ASP A 278 1.13 -14.20 -17.34
CA ASP A 278 0.05 -14.67 -16.48
C ASP A 278 -0.27 -16.13 -16.77
N ILE A 279 0.05 -17.02 -15.83
CA ILE A 279 -0.23 -18.45 -15.97
C ILE A 279 -1.72 -18.75 -16.16
N LEU A 280 -2.61 -17.89 -15.63
CA LEU A 280 -4.06 -18.04 -15.79
C LEU A 280 -4.52 -17.74 -17.22
N ALA A 281 -3.67 -17.11 -18.03
CA ALA A 281 -3.93 -16.87 -19.45
C ALA A 281 -3.58 -18.05 -20.35
N ASN A 282 -2.93 -19.10 -19.84
CA ASN A 282 -2.57 -20.29 -20.59
C ASN A 282 -1.81 -20.00 -21.90
N GLY A 283 -1.00 -18.93 -21.93
CA GLY A 283 -0.25 -18.52 -23.13
C GLY A 283 -1.07 -17.74 -24.17
N GLU A 284 -2.36 -17.54 -23.94
CA GLU A 284 -3.27 -16.88 -24.89
C GLU A 284 -3.38 -15.36 -24.64
N ALA A 285 -3.72 -14.64 -25.69
CA ALA A 285 -4.15 -13.26 -25.60
C ALA A 285 -5.52 -13.15 -24.88
N MET A 286 -5.75 -12.02 -24.22
CA MET A 286 -7.00 -11.74 -23.51
C MET A 286 -7.82 -10.69 -24.25
N GLN A 287 -9.15 -10.77 -24.10
CA GLN A 287 -10.09 -9.75 -24.53
C GLN A 287 -10.61 -8.98 -23.32
N GLU A 288 -10.58 -7.65 -23.38
CA GLU A 288 -11.25 -6.80 -22.41
C GLU A 288 -12.77 -6.81 -22.66
N MET A 289 -13.53 -7.21 -21.64
CA MET A 289 -14.99 -7.33 -21.67
C MET A 289 -15.71 -6.14 -21.04
N ASP A 290 -15.09 -5.54 -20.03
CA ASP A 290 -15.57 -4.31 -19.39
C ASP A 290 -14.36 -3.56 -18.81
N HIS A 291 -14.49 -2.25 -18.73
CA HIS A 291 -13.48 -1.31 -18.30
C HIS A 291 -14.07 -0.28 -17.33
N ILE A 292 -13.38 -0.09 -16.20
CA ILE A 292 -13.69 0.95 -15.22
C ILE A 292 -12.45 1.82 -15.01
N ALA A 293 -12.42 2.99 -15.64
CA ALA A 293 -11.38 3.97 -15.41
C ALA A 293 -11.41 4.44 -13.94
N LYS A 294 -10.25 4.46 -13.27
CA LYS A 294 -10.04 4.85 -11.87
C LYS A 294 -9.42 6.23 -11.70
N GLY A 295 -9.34 7.04 -12.76
CA GLY A 295 -8.73 8.36 -12.74
C GLY A 295 -8.48 8.89 -14.14
N GLN A 296 -7.75 10.01 -14.26
CA GLN A 296 -7.48 10.66 -15.54
C GLN A 296 -6.46 9.89 -16.41
N HIS A 297 -5.59 9.10 -15.80
CA HIS A 297 -4.63 8.28 -16.53
C HIS A 297 -5.30 7.00 -17.04
N HIS A 298 -5.29 6.78 -18.36
CA HIS A 298 -5.85 5.59 -19.00
C HIS A 298 -5.34 4.25 -18.42
N GLY A 299 -4.16 4.21 -17.82
CA GLY A 299 -3.63 3.00 -17.17
C GLY A 299 -4.14 2.70 -15.77
N ASN A 300 -4.79 3.66 -15.11
CA ASN A 300 -5.38 3.41 -13.80
C ASN A 300 -6.82 2.95 -14.02
N ALA A 301 -7.03 1.64 -14.16
CA ALA A 301 -8.35 1.06 -14.44
C ALA A 301 -8.56 -0.28 -13.72
N VAL A 302 -9.80 -0.77 -13.74
CA VAL A 302 -10.20 -2.14 -13.43
C VAL A 302 -10.83 -2.72 -14.68
N SER A 303 -10.27 -3.83 -15.18
CA SER A 303 -10.70 -4.48 -16.41
C SER A 303 -11.20 -5.89 -16.11
N LEU A 304 -12.29 -6.30 -16.75
CA LEU A 304 -12.70 -7.70 -16.80
C LEU A 304 -12.12 -8.33 -18.06
N LEU A 305 -11.28 -9.34 -17.90
CA LEU A 305 -10.63 -10.02 -19.02
C LEU A 305 -11.24 -11.40 -19.25
N ARG A 306 -11.31 -11.81 -20.52
CA ARG A 306 -11.70 -13.17 -20.95
C ARG A 306 -10.62 -13.73 -21.88
N PRO A 307 -10.24 -15.02 -21.76
CA PRO A 307 -9.33 -15.65 -22.72
C PRO A 307 -9.90 -15.60 -24.14
N ASN A 308 -9.06 -15.30 -25.13
CA ASN A 308 -9.42 -15.52 -26.52
C ASN A 308 -9.52 -17.04 -26.72
N VAL A 309 -10.73 -17.57 -26.89
CA VAL A 309 -10.90 -18.98 -27.21
C VAL A 309 -10.51 -19.14 -28.68
N SER A 310 -9.32 -19.69 -28.93
CA SER A 310 -8.97 -20.26 -30.22
C SER A 310 -9.87 -21.47 -30.42
N THR A 311 -10.93 -21.31 -31.22
CA THR A 311 -11.69 -22.45 -31.74
C THR A 311 -10.76 -23.23 -32.67
N ASN A 312 -10.20 -24.33 -32.17
CA ASN A 312 -9.60 -25.38 -33.01
C ASN A 312 -10.70 -26.11 -33.80
#